data_AF-A0A9R1SHN9-F1
#
_entry.id   AF-A0A9R1SHN9-F1
#
_cell.length_a   1.000
_cell.length_b   1.000
_cell.length_c   1.000
_cell.angle_alpha   90.00
_cell.angle_beta   90.00
_cell.angle_gamma   90.00
#
_symmetry.space_group_name_H-M   'P 1'
#
loop_
_entity.id
_entity.type
_entity.pdbx_description
1 polymer ?
#
loop_
_entity_poly.entity_id
_entity_poly.type
_entity_poly.pdbx_seq_one_letter_code
_entity_poly.pdbx_strand_id
1 'polypeptide(L)'
;MAQALLLLASLLFFSNVAHCDFSPTLIADMAKILMDNYCSPEKLAGMEEAIDAARDNTEILSISDPASLASVLTDGVKQTIFDSRVQVTYEPGFVPAKPPAIPDIPPEQLAEMIKGTVKAEVLDGNIGYLKIQHIIGEEMAQKVGPVLVEYIWDKILPTSAMILDFRSAVTGELSGIPYIVSYYTDPEPLIHIDSVYDRTSDVTIELWSMPTLLGKRYGNSKPLIILTSKNTLGIAEDVVYCLKNLKRATIVGENTAGGSIKINKIKVGDTDFYVTVPVAKSINPITGKSWEVNGVAPDVEVAAEDALDAAIAIIKLRAEIPGLVQAAATLVADNYAFPSIGDDVAEKLGAVAASGEYNLIPTKKELEAKLSADLLKLSGDKCLKATSNIPALPPNNPMPEMLLELIKVSFHTDVFENNIGYLRFDMFGDFEHVAKIIAEHVWNKVVDTDALIVDLRNNVGGSTSSIAGFCSYFFDGDKQIVLDHVYDRPSNTTRDLLTLTQLTGRRYGSKKSVIVLTSGATAGAAEEFVFIMKRLGRAMIIGEATHGGCHPPETFRVGESDIFLSIPISHSDTAQGPSWEGAGIAPHIPVPADAALDTAKSILNKHFSGQK
;
A
#
# COMPACT_ATOMS: atom_id res chain seq x y z
N MET A 1 18.15 41.77 -2.63
CA MET A 1 18.35 42.91 -3.55
C MET A 1 17.98 42.47 -4.95
N ALA A 2 17.18 43.31 -5.63
CA ALA A 2 16.80 43.27 -7.04
C ALA A 2 15.89 42.12 -7.50
N GLN A 3 14.57 42.33 -7.37
CA GLN A 3 13.59 42.17 -8.46
C GLN A 3 12.16 42.39 -7.92
N ALA A 4 11.78 43.66 -7.74
CA ALA A 4 10.39 44.10 -7.61
C ALA A 4 10.37 45.63 -7.75
N LEU A 5 10.58 46.12 -8.97
CA LEU A 5 10.52 47.54 -9.29
C LEU A 5 10.17 47.65 -10.77
N LEU A 6 8.89 47.90 -11.07
CA LEU A 6 8.22 48.26 -12.35
C LEU A 6 6.79 47.72 -12.24
N LEU A 7 5.68 48.48 -12.27
CA LEU A 7 5.38 49.74 -12.95
C LEU A 7 4.29 50.52 -12.18
N LEU A 8 4.48 51.82 -12.09
CA LEU A 8 3.53 52.82 -11.60
C LEU A 8 3.42 53.89 -12.70
N ALA A 9 2.23 54.13 -13.25
CA ALA A 9 1.84 55.43 -13.80
C ALA A 9 0.38 55.48 -14.29
N SER A 10 -0.26 56.62 -13.98
CA SER A 10 -1.49 57.22 -14.53
C SER A 10 -2.80 56.75 -13.88
N LEU A 11 -3.72 57.59 -13.37
CA LEU A 11 -3.98 59.02 -13.49
C LEU A 11 -4.76 59.52 -12.26
N LEU A 12 -4.47 60.74 -11.79
CA LEU A 12 -5.28 61.52 -10.85
C LEU A 12 -6.39 62.28 -11.59
N PHE A 13 -7.62 62.22 -11.07
CA PHE A 13 -8.62 63.28 -11.18
C PHE A 13 -9.36 63.40 -9.84
N PHE A 14 -9.42 64.63 -9.30
CA PHE A 14 -10.06 64.97 -8.04
C PHE A 14 -11.59 64.94 -8.14
N SER A 15 -12.23 64.28 -7.17
CA SER A 15 -13.56 64.67 -6.70
C SER A 15 -13.64 64.46 -5.18
N ASN A 16 -14.02 65.53 -4.50
CA ASN A 16 -14.06 65.70 -3.06
C ASN A 16 -15.13 64.80 -2.41
N VAL A 17 -14.74 63.72 -1.74
CA VAL A 17 -15.58 62.93 -0.82
C VAL A 17 -14.69 62.37 0.30
N ALA A 18 -14.97 62.79 1.54
CA ALA A 18 -14.48 62.30 2.85
C ALA A 18 -13.10 61.61 2.91
N HIS A 19 -12.10 62.31 3.47
CA HIS A 19 -10.89 61.68 4.01
C HIS A 19 -11.27 60.71 5.14
N CYS A 20 -11.23 59.40 4.87
CA CYS A 20 -11.10 58.38 5.90
C CYS A 20 -9.61 58.08 6.09
N ASP A 21 -8.96 58.83 6.97
CA ASP A 21 -7.68 58.41 7.53
C ASP A 21 -8.01 57.38 8.62
N PHE A 22 -7.87 56.09 8.32
CA PHE A 22 -8.07 55.05 9.34
C PHE A 22 -7.01 55.23 10.43
N SER A 23 -7.46 55.30 11.69
CA SER A 23 -6.54 55.38 12.82
C SER A 23 -5.63 54.14 12.85
N PRO A 24 -4.32 54.27 13.11
CA PRO A 24 -3.43 53.13 13.34
C PRO A 24 -3.91 52.20 14.48
N THR A 25 -4.78 52.71 15.37
CA THR A 25 -5.45 51.89 16.40
C THR A 25 -6.36 50.81 15.81
N LEU A 26 -6.94 51.02 14.62
CA LEU A 26 -7.80 50.03 13.95
C LEU A 26 -7.05 48.73 13.66
N ILE A 27 -5.81 48.84 13.16
CA ILE A 27 -4.96 47.69 12.86
C ILE A 27 -4.62 46.94 14.16
N ALA A 28 -4.31 47.68 15.23
CA ALA A 28 -4.03 47.10 16.54
C ALA A 28 -5.27 46.38 17.14
N ASP A 29 -6.46 46.95 16.99
CA ASP A 29 -7.71 46.35 17.48
C ASP A 29 -8.07 45.07 16.71
N MET A 30 -7.91 45.06 15.38
CA MET A 30 -8.05 43.85 14.55
C MET A 30 -7.05 42.77 14.93
N ALA A 31 -5.78 43.17 15.11
CA ALA A 31 -4.71 42.28 15.51
C ALA A 31 -4.97 41.65 16.88
N LYS A 32 -5.43 42.45 17.84
CA LYS A 32 -5.84 41.96 19.17
C LYS A 32 -6.92 40.89 19.06
N ILE A 33 -7.96 41.13 18.24
CA ILE A 33 -9.01 40.14 17.99
C ILE A 33 -8.42 38.84 17.44
N LEU A 34 -7.49 38.89 16.48
CA LEU A 34 -6.83 37.70 15.96
C LEU A 34 -6.04 36.96 17.05
N MET A 35 -5.17 37.66 17.79
CA MET A 35 -4.30 37.08 18.82
C MET A 35 -5.09 36.45 19.99
N ASP A 36 -6.20 37.09 20.38
CA ASP A 36 -7.02 36.63 21.50
C ASP A 36 -7.90 35.43 21.13
N ASN A 37 -8.20 35.22 19.84
CA ASN A 37 -9.23 34.26 19.41
C ASN A 37 -8.74 33.15 18.47
N TYR A 38 -7.56 33.26 17.86
CA TYR A 38 -7.09 32.25 16.90
C TYR A 38 -6.76 30.91 17.57
N CYS A 39 -7.36 29.83 17.07
CA CYS A 39 -7.28 28.48 17.65
C CYS A 39 -5.87 27.87 17.69
N SER A 40 -4.92 28.46 16.98
CA SER A 40 -3.53 28.00 16.88
C SER A 40 -2.54 29.10 17.29
N PRO A 41 -2.51 29.51 18.58
CA PRO A 41 -1.58 30.54 19.04
C PRO A 41 -0.11 30.18 18.78
N GLU A 42 0.23 28.89 18.73
CA GLU A 42 1.55 28.40 18.38
C GLU A 42 2.03 28.82 16.98
N LYS A 43 1.10 29.14 16.06
CA LYS A 43 1.41 29.60 14.70
C LYS A 43 1.55 31.12 14.60
N LEU A 44 1.39 31.85 15.70
CA LEU A 44 1.46 33.32 15.74
C LEU A 44 2.87 33.85 16.05
N ALA A 45 3.90 33.01 16.03
CA ALA A 45 5.28 33.48 16.15
C ALA A 45 5.63 34.46 15.02
N GLY A 46 6.17 35.64 15.36
CA GLY A 46 6.45 36.70 14.40
C GLY A 46 5.25 37.61 14.09
N MET A 47 4.06 37.33 14.65
CA MET A 47 2.86 38.09 14.37
C MET A 47 2.90 39.48 15.01
N GLU A 48 3.42 39.61 16.24
CA GLU A 48 3.55 40.92 16.91
C GLU A 48 4.43 41.88 16.08
N GLU A 49 5.56 41.40 15.56
CA GLU A 49 6.45 42.17 14.69
C GLU A 49 5.78 42.53 13.36
N ALA A 50 4.98 41.63 12.79
CA ALA A 50 4.23 41.89 11.57
C ALA A 50 3.11 42.94 11.81
N ILE A 51 2.46 42.91 12.97
CA ILE A 51 1.45 43.89 13.38
C ILE A 51 2.09 45.27 13.53
N ASP A 52 3.23 45.37 14.23
CA ASP A 52 3.96 46.62 14.39
C ASP A 52 4.42 47.19 13.04
N ALA A 53 4.97 46.33 12.17
CA ALA A 53 5.37 46.73 10.83
C ALA A 53 4.18 47.21 9.97
N ALA A 54 3.03 46.55 10.07
CA ALA A 54 1.82 46.95 9.35
C ALA A 54 1.25 48.28 9.87
N ARG A 55 1.35 48.53 11.18
CA ARG A 55 0.87 49.77 11.82
C ARG A 55 1.61 51.00 11.32
N ASP A 56 2.90 50.87 11.05
CA ASP A 56 3.77 51.96 10.62
C ASP A 56 3.98 51.99 9.08
N ASN A 57 3.33 51.08 8.34
CA ASN A 57 3.46 50.99 6.89
C ASN A 57 2.70 52.13 6.20
N THR A 58 3.44 53.05 5.57
CA THR A 58 2.88 54.22 4.90
C THR A 58 1.98 53.89 3.71
N GLU A 59 2.18 52.75 3.05
CA GLU A 59 1.31 52.31 1.95
C GLU A 59 -0.06 51.88 2.49
N ILE A 60 -0.09 51.13 3.60
CA ILE A 60 -1.33 50.72 4.27
C ILE A 60 -2.08 51.95 4.81
N LEU A 61 -1.35 52.87 5.46
CA LEU A 61 -1.93 54.11 5.99
C LEU A 61 -2.44 55.06 4.91
N SER A 62 -2.01 54.91 3.66
CA SER A 62 -2.48 55.71 2.52
C SER A 62 -3.76 55.17 1.88
N ILE A 63 -4.27 54.01 2.33
CA ILE A 63 -5.50 53.42 1.79
C ILE A 63 -6.72 54.11 2.41
N SER A 64 -7.49 54.83 1.60
CA SER A 64 -8.72 55.50 2.04
C SER A 64 -10.00 54.67 1.85
N ASP A 65 -9.96 53.64 1.00
CA ASP A 65 -11.11 52.76 0.74
C ASP A 65 -11.13 51.59 1.75
N PRO A 66 -12.20 51.44 2.55
CA PRO A 66 -12.25 50.44 3.63
C PRO A 66 -12.25 48.99 3.12
N ALA A 67 -12.86 48.73 1.96
CA ALA A 67 -12.84 47.39 1.37
C ALA A 67 -11.43 47.01 0.89
N SER A 68 -10.72 47.96 0.29
CA SER A 68 -9.31 47.81 -0.10
C SER A 68 -8.41 47.57 1.11
N LEU A 69 -8.63 48.29 2.21
CA LEU A 69 -7.89 48.06 3.47
C LEU A 69 -8.13 46.64 4.00
N ALA A 70 -9.39 46.21 4.05
CA ALA A 70 -9.76 44.86 4.48
C ALA A 70 -9.10 43.77 3.61
N SER A 71 -9.04 43.97 2.28
CA SER A 71 -8.37 43.05 1.36
C SER A 71 -6.86 42.97 1.62
N VAL A 72 -6.19 44.13 1.74
CA VAL A 72 -4.74 44.19 1.98
C VAL A 72 -4.37 43.53 3.30
N LEU A 73 -5.14 43.79 4.37
CA LEU A 73 -4.91 43.15 5.67
C LEU A 73 -5.20 41.64 5.63
N THR A 74 -6.21 41.22 4.87
CA THR A 74 -6.50 39.78 4.64
C THR A 74 -5.34 39.08 3.93
N ASP A 75 -4.79 39.68 2.88
CA ASP A 75 -3.67 39.08 2.16
C ASP A 75 -2.40 39.08 3.01
N GLY A 76 -2.15 40.15 3.76
CA GLY A 76 -1.05 40.26 4.71
C GLY A 76 -1.09 39.16 5.77
N VAL A 77 -2.23 38.98 6.45
CA VAL A 77 -2.36 37.94 7.49
C VAL A 77 -2.24 36.53 6.88
N LYS A 78 -2.82 36.27 5.71
CA LYS A 78 -2.71 34.97 5.04
C LYS A 78 -1.28 34.62 4.67
N GLN A 79 -0.47 35.58 4.25
CA GLN A 79 0.95 35.37 3.95
C GLN A 79 1.80 35.16 5.19
N THR A 80 1.37 35.64 6.36
CA THR A 80 2.08 35.48 7.63
C THR A 80 1.77 34.14 8.30
N ILE A 81 0.49 33.76 8.43
CA ILE A 81 0.09 32.56 9.19
C ILE A 81 -0.29 31.35 8.31
N PHE A 82 -0.36 31.55 6.99
CA PHE A 82 -0.71 30.51 6.02
C PHE A 82 -2.07 29.83 6.32
N ASP A 83 -3.03 30.58 6.83
CA ASP A 83 -4.41 30.11 7.10
C ASP A 83 -5.41 30.94 6.30
N SER A 84 -6.03 30.31 5.30
CA SER A 84 -6.98 30.95 4.38
C SER A 84 -8.32 31.28 5.02
N ARG A 85 -8.61 30.73 6.21
CA ARG A 85 -9.85 30.94 6.96
C ARG A 85 -9.87 32.29 7.68
N VAL A 86 -8.70 32.88 7.94
CA VAL A 86 -8.60 34.21 8.56
C VAL A 86 -8.85 35.28 7.51
N GLN A 87 -9.82 36.15 7.78
CA GLN A 87 -10.23 37.22 6.87
C GLN A 87 -10.62 38.48 7.63
N VAL A 88 -10.28 39.63 7.07
CA VAL A 88 -10.79 40.93 7.49
C VAL A 88 -11.81 41.38 6.45
N THR A 89 -13.00 41.79 6.87
CA THR A 89 -14.06 42.27 5.99
C THR A 89 -14.58 43.62 6.46
N TYR A 90 -15.06 44.43 5.51
CA TYR A 90 -15.80 45.66 5.78
C TYR A 90 -17.25 45.45 5.36
N GLU A 91 -18.17 45.45 6.34
CA GLU A 91 -19.57 45.06 6.15
C GLU A 91 -20.52 46.08 6.81
N PRO A 92 -20.71 47.26 6.21
CA PRO A 92 -21.58 48.29 6.74
C PRO A 92 -23.04 47.81 6.77
N GLY A 93 -23.69 47.95 7.93
CA GLY A 93 -25.07 47.53 8.11
C GLY A 93 -25.28 46.01 8.24
N PHE A 94 -24.22 45.23 8.47
CA PHE A 94 -24.36 43.80 8.78
C PHE A 94 -25.16 43.59 10.07
N VAL A 95 -26.27 42.87 9.95
CA VAL A 95 -27.09 42.41 11.07
C VAL A 95 -27.01 40.88 11.11
N PRO A 96 -26.42 40.28 12.15
CA PRO A 96 -26.43 38.84 12.32
C PRO A 96 -27.87 38.32 12.30
N ALA A 97 -28.12 37.27 11.52
CA ALA A 97 -29.41 36.61 11.54
C ALA A 97 -29.67 36.07 12.96
N LYS A 98 -30.65 36.64 13.65
CA LYS A 98 -31.07 36.12 14.96
C LYS A 98 -31.79 34.79 14.72
N PRO A 99 -31.40 33.69 15.40
CA PRO A 99 -32.14 32.44 15.31
C PRO A 99 -33.61 32.68 15.62
N PRO A 100 -34.55 32.13 14.83
CA PRO A 100 -35.97 32.25 15.14
C PRO A 100 -36.25 31.66 16.51
N ALA A 101 -37.18 32.27 17.27
CA ALA A 101 -37.67 31.65 18.49
C ALA A 101 -38.44 30.38 18.11
N ILE A 102 -37.89 29.22 18.47
CA ILE A 102 -38.52 27.93 18.23
C ILE A 102 -39.48 27.68 19.42
N PRO A 103 -40.79 27.44 19.18
CA PRO A 103 -41.71 27.04 20.25
C PRO A 103 -41.30 25.66 20.82
N ASP A 104 -41.80 25.29 22.00
CA ASP A 104 -41.58 23.93 22.51
C ASP A 104 -42.22 22.90 21.56
N ILE A 105 -41.37 22.17 20.82
CA ILE A 105 -41.80 21.12 19.89
C ILE A 105 -41.85 19.79 20.65
N PRO A 106 -42.98 19.06 20.64
CA PRO A 106 -43.09 17.74 21.25
C PRO A 106 -42.08 16.73 20.66
N PRO A 107 -41.61 15.75 21.45
CA PRO A 107 -40.66 14.74 20.99
C PRO A 107 -41.10 13.98 19.74
N GLU A 108 -42.40 13.73 19.57
CA GLU A 108 -42.94 13.01 18.40
C GLU A 108 -42.78 13.82 17.11
N GLN A 109 -42.98 15.14 17.17
CA GLN A 109 -42.79 16.02 16.02
C GLN A 109 -41.30 16.20 15.70
N LEU A 110 -40.44 16.30 16.71
CA LEU A 110 -38.99 16.30 16.53
C LEU A 110 -38.51 15.00 15.87
N ALA A 111 -39.07 13.86 16.28
CA ALA A 111 -38.76 12.57 15.66
C ALA A 111 -39.18 12.52 14.18
N GLU A 112 -40.34 13.05 13.80
CA GLU A 112 -40.74 13.16 12.38
C GLU A 112 -39.82 14.07 11.58
N MET A 113 -39.36 15.19 12.16
CA MET A 113 -38.36 16.05 11.51
C MET A 113 -37.05 15.30 11.26
N ILE A 114 -36.58 14.52 12.24
CA ILE A 114 -35.35 13.71 12.12
C ILE A 114 -35.53 12.57 11.11
N LYS A 115 -36.70 11.93 11.06
CA LYS A 115 -37.02 10.94 10.01
C LYS A 115 -36.89 11.55 8.60
N GLY A 116 -37.16 12.85 8.44
CA GLY A 116 -36.93 13.57 7.19
C GLY A 116 -35.46 13.81 6.83
N THR A 117 -34.54 13.77 7.81
CA THR A 117 -33.11 13.98 7.60
C THR A 117 -32.30 12.68 7.46
N VAL A 118 -32.94 11.53 7.69
CA VAL A 118 -32.31 10.20 7.63
C VAL A 118 -33.04 9.27 6.66
N LYS A 119 -32.30 8.33 6.05
CA LYS A 119 -32.87 7.26 5.23
C LYS A 119 -32.29 5.93 5.66
N ALA A 120 -33.13 5.01 6.12
CA ALA A 120 -32.71 3.70 6.63
C ALA A 120 -33.32 2.56 5.78
N GLU A 121 -32.47 1.75 5.16
CA GLU A 121 -32.85 0.63 4.28
C GLU A 121 -32.00 -0.61 4.56
N VAL A 122 -32.51 -1.77 4.17
CA VAL A 122 -31.72 -3.01 4.09
C VAL A 122 -31.63 -3.34 2.61
N LEU A 123 -30.42 -3.28 2.07
CA LEU A 123 -30.11 -3.58 0.69
C LEU A 123 -29.96 -5.09 0.47
N ASP A 124 -29.95 -5.51 -0.79
CA ASP A 124 -29.67 -6.88 -1.18
C ASP A 124 -28.36 -7.39 -0.58
N GLY A 125 -28.37 -8.64 -0.09
CA GLY A 125 -27.24 -9.21 0.65
C GLY A 125 -27.26 -8.90 2.16
N ASN A 126 -28.38 -8.42 2.70
CA ASN A 126 -28.55 -8.08 4.12
C ASN A 126 -27.60 -6.98 4.59
N ILE A 127 -27.43 -5.94 3.76
CA ILE A 127 -26.54 -4.80 4.04
C ILE A 127 -27.38 -3.63 4.55
N GLY A 128 -27.12 -3.14 5.76
CA GLY A 128 -27.75 -1.93 6.28
C GLY A 128 -27.25 -0.70 5.55
N TYR A 129 -28.16 0.16 5.13
CA TYR A 129 -27.86 1.47 4.55
C TYR A 129 -28.51 2.55 5.41
N LEU A 130 -27.71 3.48 5.91
CA LEU A 130 -28.15 4.60 6.72
C LEU A 130 -27.57 5.91 6.19
N LYS A 131 -28.40 6.70 5.51
CA LYS A 131 -28.07 8.07 5.13
C LYS A 131 -28.37 9.01 6.28
N ILE A 132 -27.42 9.88 6.60
CA ILE A 132 -27.58 10.92 7.62
C ILE A 132 -27.20 12.26 6.99
N GLN A 133 -28.12 13.22 7.00
CA GLN A 133 -27.88 14.56 6.46
C GLN A 133 -27.43 15.57 7.52
N HIS A 134 -27.75 15.29 8.79
CA HIS A 134 -27.44 16.13 9.93
C HIS A 134 -27.06 15.28 11.15
N ILE A 135 -25.92 15.58 11.79
CA ILE A 135 -25.51 14.91 13.03
C ILE A 135 -26.22 15.58 14.22
N ILE A 136 -27.22 14.90 14.81
CA ILE A 136 -27.97 15.43 15.96
C ILE A 136 -27.09 15.50 17.21
N GLY A 137 -27.24 16.55 18.01
CA GLY A 137 -26.53 16.69 19.29
C GLY A 137 -27.08 15.81 20.40
N GLU A 138 -26.35 15.80 21.53
CA GLU A 138 -26.66 15.00 22.72
C GLU A 138 -28.08 15.21 23.26
N GLU A 139 -28.51 16.47 23.44
CA GLU A 139 -29.84 16.78 24.00
C GLU A 139 -30.95 16.20 23.12
N MET A 140 -30.80 16.31 21.81
CA MET A 140 -31.75 15.77 20.85
C MET A 140 -31.71 14.24 20.84
N ALA A 141 -30.51 13.64 20.85
CA ALA A 141 -30.32 12.19 20.91
C ALA A 141 -30.96 11.58 22.17
N GLN A 142 -30.91 12.26 23.31
CA GLN A 142 -31.58 11.83 24.55
C GLN A 142 -33.11 11.94 24.47
N LYS A 143 -33.63 13.04 23.89
CA LYS A 143 -35.08 13.30 23.80
C LYS A 143 -35.80 12.37 22.82
N VAL A 144 -35.23 12.15 21.64
CA VAL A 144 -35.88 11.37 20.57
C VAL A 144 -35.27 9.97 20.36
N GLY A 145 -34.20 9.65 21.10
CA GLY A 145 -33.47 8.38 21.00
C GLY A 145 -34.35 7.14 21.01
N PRO A 146 -35.32 6.98 21.94
CA PRO A 146 -36.20 5.81 21.96
C PRO A 146 -36.94 5.58 20.63
N VAL A 147 -37.41 6.66 20.00
CA VAL A 147 -38.08 6.60 18.70
C VAL A 147 -37.09 6.26 17.59
N LEU A 148 -35.88 6.83 17.61
CA LEU A 148 -34.88 6.50 16.60
C LEU A 148 -34.40 5.04 16.71
N VAL A 149 -34.32 4.49 17.93
CA VAL A 149 -33.97 3.08 18.14
C VAL A 149 -34.99 2.17 17.47
N GLU A 150 -36.28 2.35 17.78
CA GLU A 150 -37.37 1.51 17.24
C GLU A 150 -37.48 1.63 15.71
N TYR A 151 -37.42 2.84 15.16
CA TYR A 151 -37.73 3.07 13.75
C TYR A 151 -36.53 2.93 12.80
N ILE A 152 -35.32 3.21 13.28
CA ILE A 152 -34.11 3.21 12.44
C ILE A 152 -33.18 2.09 12.87
N TRP A 153 -32.81 2.06 14.15
CA TRP A 153 -31.71 1.22 14.61
C TRP A 153 -32.07 -0.27 14.60
N ASP A 154 -33.22 -0.65 15.18
CA ASP A 154 -33.66 -2.04 15.26
C ASP A 154 -33.87 -2.67 13.89
N LYS A 155 -34.23 -1.86 12.88
CA LYS A 155 -34.36 -2.28 11.48
C LYS A 155 -33.03 -2.71 10.86
N ILE A 156 -31.95 -1.97 11.14
CA ILE A 156 -30.63 -2.19 10.51
C ILE A 156 -29.68 -3.01 11.40
N LEU A 157 -29.96 -3.14 12.69
CA LEU A 157 -29.16 -3.93 13.63
C LEU A 157 -28.89 -5.40 13.19
N PRO A 158 -29.84 -6.17 12.62
CA PRO A 158 -29.60 -7.57 12.25
C PRO A 158 -28.81 -7.73 10.94
N THR A 159 -28.46 -6.64 10.26
CA THR A 159 -27.71 -6.69 8.99
C THR A 159 -26.29 -7.24 9.18
N SER A 160 -25.69 -7.76 8.12
CA SER A 160 -24.34 -8.35 8.12
C SER A 160 -23.23 -7.31 7.97
N ALA A 161 -23.54 -6.18 7.33
CA ALA A 161 -22.64 -5.05 7.08
C ALA A 161 -23.41 -3.73 7.06
N MET A 162 -22.73 -2.62 7.35
CA MET A 162 -23.31 -1.29 7.43
C MET A 162 -22.65 -0.33 6.43
N ILE A 163 -23.46 0.46 5.75
CA ILE A 163 -23.05 1.61 4.94
C ILE A 163 -23.66 2.87 5.57
N LEU A 164 -22.82 3.76 6.06
CA LEU A 164 -23.21 5.12 6.45
C LEU A 164 -23.00 6.07 5.27
N ASP A 165 -24.04 6.77 4.85
CA ASP A 165 -23.95 7.69 3.72
C ASP A 165 -23.93 9.15 4.19
N PHE A 166 -22.74 9.75 4.15
CA PHE A 166 -22.48 11.15 4.51
C PHE A 166 -22.21 12.03 3.28
N ARG A 167 -22.48 11.54 2.06
CA ARG A 167 -22.20 12.29 0.82
C ARG A 167 -22.91 13.65 0.76
N SER A 168 -24.01 13.81 1.49
CA SER A 168 -24.75 15.08 1.60
C SER A 168 -24.85 15.61 3.03
N ALA A 169 -23.98 15.15 3.94
CA ALA A 169 -23.95 15.61 5.33
C ALA A 169 -23.11 16.88 5.43
N VAL A 170 -23.77 18.02 5.66
CA VAL A 170 -23.15 19.36 5.66
C VAL A 170 -23.26 20.09 6.99
N THR A 171 -24.01 19.53 7.95
CA THR A 171 -24.29 20.16 9.24
C THR A 171 -24.31 19.12 10.35
N GLY A 172 -24.11 19.56 11.59
CA GLY A 172 -24.18 18.70 12.75
C GLY A 172 -23.67 19.35 14.02
N GLU A 173 -23.83 18.66 15.14
CA GLU A 173 -23.41 19.10 16.46
C GLU A 173 -22.30 18.20 17.02
N LEU A 174 -21.26 18.81 17.59
CA LEU A 174 -20.08 18.12 18.14
C LEU A 174 -20.45 17.06 19.18
N SER A 175 -21.47 17.35 20.00
CA SER A 175 -21.95 16.47 21.07
C SER A 175 -22.58 15.17 20.55
N GLY A 176 -22.89 15.09 19.26
CA GLY A 176 -23.42 13.88 18.62
C GLY A 176 -22.36 12.82 18.26
N ILE A 177 -21.08 13.19 18.15
CA ILE A 177 -20.00 12.28 17.75
C ILE A 177 -19.89 11.06 18.68
N PRO A 178 -19.86 11.23 20.03
CA PRO A 178 -19.85 10.11 20.98
C PRO A 178 -20.94 9.07 20.72
N TYR A 179 -22.14 9.50 20.35
CA TYR A 179 -23.27 8.60 20.10
C TYR A 179 -23.00 7.70 18.90
N ILE A 180 -22.62 8.27 17.76
CA ILE A 180 -22.36 7.51 16.55
C ILE A 180 -21.22 6.52 16.77
N VAL A 181 -20.06 7.00 17.26
CA VAL A 181 -18.88 6.13 17.42
C VAL A 181 -19.18 4.97 18.37
N SER A 182 -19.86 5.24 19.49
CA SER A 182 -20.13 4.21 20.52
C SER A 182 -21.02 3.06 20.02
N TYR A 183 -21.93 3.28 19.07
CA TYR A 183 -22.74 2.20 18.50
C TYR A 183 -21.91 1.19 17.70
N TYR A 184 -20.73 1.60 17.22
CA TYR A 184 -19.84 0.80 16.39
C TYR A 184 -18.60 0.29 17.11
N THR A 185 -18.35 0.69 18.36
CA THR A 185 -17.18 0.26 19.13
C THR A 185 -17.58 -0.54 20.36
N ASP A 186 -16.63 -1.27 20.93
CA ASP A 186 -16.84 -1.98 22.19
C ASP A 186 -17.15 -1.01 23.34
N PRO A 187 -17.88 -1.44 24.38
CA PRO A 187 -18.16 -0.62 25.55
C PRO A 187 -16.92 -0.31 26.39
N GLU A 188 -15.91 -1.18 26.33
CA GLU A 188 -14.66 -1.06 27.09
C GLU A 188 -13.48 -1.59 26.26
N PRO A 189 -12.28 -0.98 26.36
CA PRO A 189 -12.00 0.25 27.10
C PRO A 189 -12.65 1.48 26.45
N LEU A 190 -12.93 2.52 27.23
CA LEU A 190 -13.40 3.80 26.68
C LEU A 190 -12.39 4.37 25.67
N ILE A 191 -12.90 4.84 24.55
CA ILE A 191 -12.13 5.43 23.46
C ILE A 191 -12.16 6.95 23.62
N HIS A 192 -10.98 7.56 23.66
CA HIS A 192 -10.84 9.01 23.46
C HIS A 192 -11.00 9.28 21.96
N ILE A 193 -12.17 9.81 21.57
CA ILE A 193 -12.58 9.96 20.18
C ILE A 193 -11.90 11.18 19.57
N ASP A 194 -12.07 12.34 20.22
CA ASP A 194 -11.47 13.60 19.78
C ASP A 194 -11.23 14.57 20.95
N SER A 195 -10.33 15.52 20.76
CA SER A 195 -10.13 16.67 21.65
C SER A 195 -10.35 17.97 20.88
N VAL A 196 -11.29 18.80 21.31
CA VAL A 196 -11.59 20.09 20.70
C VAL A 196 -11.14 21.22 21.61
N TYR A 197 -10.14 21.98 21.16
CA TYR A 197 -9.69 23.18 21.87
C TYR A 197 -10.44 24.40 21.36
N ASP A 198 -11.12 25.15 22.24
CA ASP A 198 -11.72 26.46 21.95
C ASP A 198 -10.90 27.56 22.65
N ARG A 199 -10.28 28.42 21.84
CA ARG A 199 -9.39 29.50 22.27
C ARG A 199 -10.12 30.62 23.00
N THR A 200 -11.39 30.86 22.70
CA THR A 200 -12.17 31.96 23.28
C THR A 200 -12.49 31.70 24.75
N SER A 201 -12.77 30.44 25.10
CA SER A 201 -12.96 29.99 26.48
C SER A 201 -11.69 29.47 27.13
N ASP A 202 -10.63 29.23 26.35
CA ASP A 202 -9.41 28.53 26.76
C ASP A 202 -9.68 27.17 27.41
N VAL A 203 -10.55 26.38 26.76
CA VAL A 203 -11.01 25.07 27.24
C VAL A 203 -10.82 24.02 26.16
N THR A 204 -10.32 22.85 26.57
CA THR A 204 -10.34 21.64 25.75
C THR A 204 -11.52 20.77 26.15
N ILE A 205 -12.40 20.49 25.20
CA ILE A 205 -13.51 19.55 25.33
C ILE A 205 -13.04 18.19 24.81
N GLU A 206 -13.04 17.18 25.68
CA GLU A 206 -12.73 15.82 25.28
C GLU A 206 -14.00 15.04 24.96
N LEU A 207 -14.01 14.34 23.83
CA LEU A 207 -15.10 13.48 23.40
C LEU A 207 -14.72 12.03 23.65
N TRP A 208 -15.52 11.33 24.44
CA TRP A 208 -15.27 9.95 24.84
C TRP A 208 -16.41 9.04 24.38
N SER A 209 -16.10 7.78 24.06
CA SER A 209 -17.13 6.77 23.85
C SER A 209 -17.93 6.52 25.13
N MET A 210 -19.19 6.14 25.00
CA MET A 210 -20.07 5.83 26.12
C MET A 210 -20.08 4.32 26.38
N PRO A 211 -20.00 3.86 27.65
CA PRO A 211 -20.05 2.43 27.97
C PRO A 211 -21.48 1.86 27.86
N THR A 212 -22.50 2.67 28.15
CA THR A 212 -23.92 2.27 28.06
C THR A 212 -24.63 3.08 26.98
N LEU A 213 -25.45 2.41 26.16
CA LEU A 213 -26.27 3.01 25.12
C LEU A 213 -27.72 2.57 25.29
N LEU A 214 -28.64 3.37 24.76
CA LEU A 214 -30.06 3.04 24.75
C LEU A 214 -30.36 1.81 23.87
N GLY A 215 -29.82 1.77 22.66
CA GLY A 215 -29.93 0.64 21.75
C GLY A 215 -28.76 -0.35 21.90
N LYS A 216 -28.90 -1.53 21.27
CA LYS A 216 -27.81 -2.52 21.21
C LYS A 216 -26.68 -2.01 20.31
N ARG A 217 -25.43 -2.34 20.63
CA ARG A 217 -24.29 -2.04 19.72
C ARG A 217 -24.39 -2.87 18.44
N TYR A 218 -23.93 -2.27 17.34
CA TYR A 218 -23.73 -2.98 16.08
C TYR A 218 -22.55 -3.96 16.17
N GLY A 219 -21.60 -3.64 17.07
CA GLY A 219 -20.38 -4.39 17.31
C GLY A 219 -19.22 -3.94 16.42
N ASN A 220 -18.04 -4.47 16.71
CA ASN A 220 -16.79 -4.15 16.04
C ASN A 220 -16.44 -5.11 14.88
N SER A 221 -17.13 -6.26 14.75
CA SER A 221 -16.78 -7.31 13.78
C SER A 221 -17.46 -7.14 12.42
N LYS A 222 -18.68 -6.58 12.41
CA LYS A 222 -19.44 -6.34 11.18
C LYS A 222 -18.81 -5.20 10.36
N PRO A 223 -18.63 -5.36 9.04
CA PRO A 223 -18.07 -4.30 8.19
C PRO A 223 -18.85 -2.99 8.33
N LEU A 224 -18.11 -1.88 8.39
CA LEU A 224 -18.65 -0.52 8.33
C LEU A 224 -17.92 0.22 7.20
N ILE A 225 -18.71 0.73 6.26
CA ILE A 225 -18.22 1.62 5.22
C ILE A 225 -18.91 2.97 5.38
N ILE A 226 -18.16 4.05 5.19
CA ILE A 226 -18.71 5.42 5.17
C ILE A 226 -18.51 6.00 3.78
N LEU A 227 -19.59 6.53 3.20
CA LEU A 227 -19.58 7.18 1.90
C LEU A 227 -19.36 8.68 2.07
N THR A 228 -18.39 9.22 1.34
CA THR A 228 -18.04 10.65 1.37
C THR A 228 -18.12 11.29 -0.01
N SER A 229 -18.35 12.60 -0.03
CA SER A 229 -18.20 13.43 -1.22
C SER A 229 -17.43 14.71 -0.88
N LYS A 230 -17.06 15.48 -1.90
CA LYS A 230 -16.55 16.85 -1.71
C LYS A 230 -17.50 17.82 -1.00
N ASN A 231 -18.77 17.44 -0.83
CA ASN A 231 -19.76 18.22 -0.07
C ASN A 231 -19.89 17.77 1.38
N THR A 232 -19.31 16.63 1.78
CA THR A 232 -19.30 16.21 3.19
C THR A 232 -18.52 17.24 4.00
N LEU A 233 -19.17 17.89 4.97
CA LEU A 233 -18.66 19.07 5.66
C LEU A 233 -18.97 19.07 7.16
N GLY A 234 -18.02 19.53 7.96
CA GLY A 234 -18.18 19.78 9.39
C GLY A 234 -18.10 18.51 10.23
N ILE A 235 -19.00 18.37 11.20
CA ILE A 235 -18.99 17.26 12.18
C ILE A 235 -19.04 15.86 11.53
N ALA A 236 -19.66 15.73 10.34
CA ALA A 236 -19.62 14.48 9.59
C ALA A 236 -18.19 14.08 9.18
N GLU A 237 -17.33 15.05 8.82
CA GLU A 237 -15.92 14.82 8.51
C GLU A 237 -15.17 14.30 9.73
N ASP A 238 -15.48 14.81 10.92
CA ASP A 238 -14.86 14.36 12.17
C ASP A 238 -15.21 12.90 12.50
N VAL A 239 -16.49 12.54 12.36
CA VAL A 239 -16.93 11.14 12.49
C VAL A 239 -16.20 10.22 11.50
N VAL A 240 -16.08 10.65 10.24
CA VAL A 240 -15.33 9.90 9.20
C VAL A 240 -13.87 9.76 9.62
N TYR A 241 -13.23 10.85 10.03
CA TYR A 241 -11.82 10.88 10.41
C TYR A 241 -11.52 9.99 11.60
N CYS A 242 -12.33 10.08 12.66
CA CYS A 242 -12.14 9.28 13.86
C CYS A 242 -12.39 7.78 13.59
N LEU A 243 -13.47 7.41 12.89
CA LEU A 243 -13.74 6.00 12.59
C LEU A 243 -12.72 5.40 11.61
N LYS A 244 -12.18 6.21 10.69
CA LYS A 244 -11.04 5.83 9.83
C LYS A 244 -9.79 5.55 10.66
N ASN A 245 -9.43 6.46 11.55
CA ASN A 245 -8.20 6.35 12.35
C ASN A 245 -8.29 5.26 13.42
N LEU A 246 -9.49 4.97 13.92
CA LEU A 246 -9.78 3.81 14.78
C LEU A 246 -9.72 2.47 14.03
N LYS A 247 -9.48 2.46 12.71
CA LYS A 247 -9.54 1.28 11.85
C LYS A 247 -10.90 0.57 11.92
N ARG A 248 -11.96 1.31 12.25
CA ARG A 248 -13.31 0.80 12.40
C ARG A 248 -14.09 0.86 11.10
N ALA A 249 -13.92 1.92 10.30
CA ALA A 249 -14.59 2.11 9.04
C ALA A 249 -13.61 2.18 7.86
N THR A 250 -14.04 1.70 6.70
CA THR A 250 -13.40 1.99 5.41
C THR A 250 -14.12 3.16 4.75
N ILE A 251 -13.38 4.16 4.29
CA ILE A 251 -13.95 5.37 3.69
C ILE A 251 -13.94 5.23 2.16
N VAL A 252 -15.09 5.42 1.52
CA VAL A 252 -15.26 5.21 0.07
C VAL A 252 -15.93 6.43 -0.55
N GLY A 253 -15.33 6.98 -1.61
CA GLY A 253 -15.87 8.15 -2.31
C GLY A 253 -14.79 9.19 -2.59
N GLU A 254 -15.14 10.46 -2.42
CA GLU A 254 -14.23 11.59 -2.67
C GLU A 254 -13.64 12.11 -1.35
N ASN A 255 -12.56 12.89 -1.44
CA ASN A 255 -12.06 13.68 -0.31
C ASN A 255 -13.15 14.65 0.17
N THR A 256 -13.33 14.78 1.48
CA THR A 256 -14.34 15.68 2.06
C THR A 256 -13.95 17.16 1.89
N ALA A 257 -14.86 18.07 2.26
CA ALA A 257 -14.74 19.50 1.94
C ALA A 257 -13.58 20.21 2.66
N GLY A 258 -13.21 19.78 3.87
CA GLY A 258 -12.21 20.45 4.70
C GLY A 258 -12.76 21.64 5.47
N GLY A 259 -13.78 21.41 6.31
CA GLY A 259 -14.40 22.45 7.12
C GLY A 259 -13.56 22.94 8.32
N SER A 260 -14.25 23.51 9.31
CA SER A 260 -13.67 23.93 10.58
C SER A 260 -14.67 23.69 11.70
N ILE A 261 -14.19 23.37 12.90
CA ILE A 261 -15.04 23.12 14.07
C ILE A 261 -15.89 24.37 14.38
N LYS A 262 -15.24 25.53 14.46
CA LYS A 262 -15.90 26.79 14.80
C LYS A 262 -15.12 27.99 14.26
N ILE A 263 -15.82 28.84 13.52
CA ILE A 263 -15.32 30.12 13.03
C ILE A 263 -16.22 31.22 13.60
N ASN A 264 -15.63 32.23 14.21
CA ASN A 264 -16.36 33.42 14.65
C ASN A 264 -16.08 34.59 13.70
N LYS A 265 -17.12 35.35 13.39
CA LYS A 265 -17.01 36.69 12.78
C LYS A 265 -17.18 37.74 13.87
N ILE A 266 -16.10 38.43 14.23
CA ILE A 266 -16.02 39.32 15.39
C ILE A 266 -15.94 40.77 14.90
N LYS A 267 -16.82 41.63 15.39
CA LYS A 267 -16.85 43.06 15.04
C LYS A 267 -15.68 43.81 15.71
N VAL A 268 -15.05 44.74 14.99
CA VAL A 268 -13.94 45.55 15.49
C VAL A 268 -14.48 46.84 16.12
N GLY A 269 -14.64 46.83 17.45
CA GLY A 269 -15.18 47.99 18.19
C GLY A 269 -16.52 48.48 17.63
N ASP A 270 -16.64 49.81 17.48
CA ASP A 270 -17.81 50.46 16.90
C ASP A 270 -17.71 50.65 15.37
N THR A 271 -16.71 50.05 14.71
CA THR A 271 -16.48 50.19 13.27
C THR A 271 -17.29 49.19 12.45
N ASP A 272 -17.38 49.37 11.14
CA ASP A 272 -18.00 48.38 10.23
C ASP A 272 -17.03 47.29 9.77
N PHE A 273 -15.86 47.15 10.40
CA PHE A 273 -14.92 46.06 10.13
C PHE A 273 -15.20 44.83 11.00
N TYR A 274 -14.92 43.66 10.44
CA TYR A 274 -15.02 42.37 11.10
C TYR A 274 -13.77 41.54 10.85
N VAL A 275 -13.37 40.76 11.85
CA VAL A 275 -12.34 39.73 11.72
C VAL A 275 -13.01 38.36 11.82
N THR A 276 -12.88 37.56 10.77
CA THR A 276 -13.31 36.17 10.73
C THR A 276 -12.12 35.29 11.12
N VAL A 277 -12.26 34.52 12.21
CA VAL A 277 -11.15 33.76 12.81
C VAL A 277 -11.64 32.35 13.19
N PRO A 278 -10.89 31.28 12.88
CA PRO A 278 -11.15 29.97 13.46
C PRO A 278 -10.79 30.00 14.95
N VAL A 279 -11.79 29.76 15.80
CA VAL A 279 -11.64 29.89 17.26
C VAL A 279 -11.53 28.56 17.98
N ALA A 280 -11.96 27.48 17.34
CA ALA A 280 -11.77 26.13 17.84
C ALA A 280 -11.14 25.23 16.78
N LYS A 281 -10.41 24.22 17.24
CA LYS A 281 -9.79 23.18 16.39
C LYS A 281 -9.93 21.80 17.01
N SER A 282 -10.02 20.80 16.16
CA SER A 282 -9.92 19.38 16.53
C SER A 282 -8.45 18.96 16.64
N ILE A 283 -8.17 18.07 17.58
CA ILE A 283 -6.85 17.48 17.84
C ILE A 283 -7.08 15.99 18.08
N ASN A 284 -7.03 15.22 16.99
CA ASN A 284 -7.34 13.80 17.06
C ASN A 284 -6.30 13.05 17.93
N PRO A 285 -6.73 12.29 18.96
CA PRO A 285 -5.84 11.63 19.92
C PRO A 285 -4.88 10.59 19.31
N ILE A 286 -5.23 10.02 18.15
CA ILE A 286 -4.44 9.00 17.47
C ILE A 286 -3.37 9.63 16.58
N THR A 287 -3.76 10.65 15.80
CA THR A 287 -2.89 11.23 14.76
C THR A 287 -2.18 12.51 15.18
N GLY A 288 -2.65 13.18 16.24
CA GLY A 288 -2.23 14.52 16.63
C GLY A 288 -2.58 15.60 15.60
N LYS A 289 -3.44 15.28 14.62
CA LYS A 289 -3.83 16.13 13.49
C LYS A 289 -5.35 16.35 13.46
N SER A 290 -5.82 17.13 12.50
CA SER A 290 -7.24 17.44 12.30
C SER A 290 -7.69 17.07 10.89
N TRP A 291 -8.99 16.81 10.75
CA TRP A 291 -9.70 16.71 9.48
C TRP A 291 -9.92 18.09 8.81
N GLU A 292 -9.82 19.16 9.58
CA GLU A 292 -10.13 20.52 9.15
C GLU A 292 -9.21 20.98 8.02
N VAL A 293 -9.71 21.91 7.19
CA VAL A 293 -9.03 22.52 6.02
C VAL A 293 -8.75 21.57 4.87
N ASN A 294 -8.17 20.40 5.13
CA ASN A 294 -7.78 19.45 4.10
C ASN A 294 -8.89 18.42 3.80
N GLY A 295 -9.82 18.24 4.72
CA GLY A 295 -10.80 17.16 4.67
C GLY A 295 -10.18 15.80 4.96
N VAL A 296 -10.98 14.76 4.75
CA VAL A 296 -10.63 13.37 4.97
C VAL A 296 -10.50 12.69 3.62
N ALA A 297 -9.28 12.26 3.29
CA ALA A 297 -9.04 11.44 2.11
C ALA A 297 -9.74 10.07 2.27
N PRO A 298 -10.37 9.53 1.21
CA PRO A 298 -10.95 8.20 1.24
C PRO A 298 -9.86 7.11 1.34
N ASP A 299 -10.24 5.90 1.76
CA ASP A 299 -9.40 4.71 1.59
C ASP A 299 -9.53 4.14 0.17
N VAL A 300 -10.72 4.27 -0.42
CA VAL A 300 -11.02 3.88 -1.80
C VAL A 300 -11.60 5.10 -2.52
N GLU A 301 -10.78 5.70 -3.38
CA GLU A 301 -11.16 6.89 -4.15
C GLU A 301 -11.99 6.51 -5.37
N VAL A 302 -13.24 7.01 -5.41
CA VAL A 302 -14.19 6.86 -6.52
C VAL A 302 -15.08 8.10 -6.57
N ALA A 303 -15.75 8.35 -7.71
CA ALA A 303 -16.72 9.44 -7.77
C ALA A 303 -17.83 9.23 -6.74
N ALA A 304 -18.36 10.31 -6.16
CA ALA A 304 -19.36 10.21 -5.09
C ALA A 304 -20.64 9.47 -5.54
N GLU A 305 -20.97 9.50 -6.83
CA GLU A 305 -22.09 8.76 -7.43
C GLU A 305 -21.88 7.24 -7.41
N ASP A 306 -20.64 6.79 -7.65
CA ASP A 306 -20.25 5.37 -7.69
C ASP A 306 -19.92 4.78 -6.30
N ALA A 307 -19.79 5.63 -5.28
CA ALA A 307 -19.33 5.22 -3.95
C ALA A 307 -20.20 4.12 -3.31
N LEU A 308 -21.51 4.14 -3.54
CA LEU A 308 -22.41 3.12 -3.00
C LEU A 308 -22.18 1.75 -3.67
N ASP A 309 -22.02 1.72 -4.99
CA ASP A 309 -21.78 0.48 -5.73
C ASP A 309 -20.41 -0.11 -5.38
N ALA A 310 -19.39 0.74 -5.25
CA ALA A 310 -18.07 0.35 -4.77
C ALA A 310 -18.13 -0.24 -3.35
N ALA A 311 -18.87 0.39 -2.43
CA ALA A 311 -19.04 -0.12 -1.07
C ALA A 311 -19.72 -1.50 -1.04
N ILE A 312 -20.77 -1.70 -1.86
CA ILE A 312 -21.45 -3.00 -1.97
C ILE A 312 -20.48 -4.06 -2.52
N ALA A 313 -19.68 -3.73 -3.53
CA ALA A 313 -18.68 -4.64 -4.09
C ALA A 313 -17.62 -5.04 -3.05
N ILE A 314 -17.13 -4.08 -2.26
CA ILE A 314 -16.17 -4.33 -1.17
C ILE A 314 -16.77 -5.28 -0.13
N ILE A 315 -18.01 -5.05 0.31
CA ILE A 315 -18.68 -5.90 1.31
C ILE A 315 -18.83 -7.34 0.80
N LYS A 316 -19.25 -7.50 -0.46
CA LYS A 316 -19.39 -8.83 -1.09
C LYS A 316 -18.05 -9.56 -1.13
N LEU A 317 -16.99 -8.89 -1.59
CA LEU A 317 -15.64 -9.47 -1.59
C LEU A 317 -15.22 -9.91 -0.18
N ARG A 318 -15.38 -9.05 0.82
CA ARG A 318 -15.01 -9.36 2.22
C ARG A 318 -15.74 -10.56 2.80
N ALA A 319 -16.99 -10.79 2.39
CA ALA A 319 -17.74 -11.98 2.78
C ALA A 319 -17.17 -13.27 2.17
N GLU A 320 -16.56 -13.19 0.98
CA GLU A 320 -15.94 -14.34 0.30
C GLU A 320 -14.53 -14.66 0.83
N ILE A 321 -13.79 -13.65 1.31
CA ILE A 321 -12.39 -13.75 1.72
C ILE A 321 -12.11 -14.93 2.67
N PRO A 322 -12.86 -15.18 3.76
CA PRO A 322 -12.56 -16.29 4.67
C PRO A 322 -12.54 -17.65 3.94
N GLY A 323 -13.47 -17.85 3.00
CA GLY A 323 -13.52 -19.07 2.19
C GLY A 323 -12.35 -19.15 1.20
N LEU A 324 -11.95 -18.02 0.60
CA LEU A 324 -10.81 -17.95 -0.30
C LEU A 324 -9.48 -18.24 0.42
N VAL A 325 -9.28 -17.67 1.60
CA VAL A 325 -8.06 -17.90 2.40
C VAL A 325 -8.01 -19.35 2.88
N GLN A 326 -9.15 -19.94 3.29
CA GLN A 326 -9.21 -21.35 3.64
C GLN A 326 -8.91 -22.27 2.44
N ALA A 327 -9.45 -21.97 1.26
CA ALA A 327 -9.16 -22.72 0.04
C ALA A 327 -7.68 -22.61 -0.35
N ALA A 328 -7.09 -21.42 -0.21
CA ALA A 328 -5.66 -21.20 -0.41
C ALA A 328 -4.83 -22.05 0.56
N ALA A 329 -5.17 -22.04 1.86
CA ALA A 329 -4.51 -22.86 2.88
C ALA A 329 -4.55 -24.36 2.52
N THR A 330 -5.71 -24.87 2.10
CA THR A 330 -5.84 -26.27 1.65
C THR A 330 -4.98 -26.58 0.44
N LEU A 331 -4.98 -25.71 -0.59
CA LEU A 331 -4.13 -25.90 -1.76
C LEU A 331 -2.64 -25.97 -1.40
N VAL A 332 -2.19 -25.14 -0.45
CA VAL A 332 -0.81 -25.17 0.04
C VAL A 332 -0.52 -26.47 0.78
N ALA A 333 -1.37 -26.88 1.73
CA ALA A 333 -1.18 -28.13 2.46
C ALA A 333 -1.11 -29.35 1.51
N ASP A 334 -1.98 -29.38 0.50
CA ASP A 334 -2.11 -30.52 -0.40
C ASP A 334 -0.98 -30.60 -1.44
N ASN A 335 -0.52 -29.47 -1.96
CA ASN A 335 0.32 -29.41 -3.17
C ASN A 335 1.73 -28.86 -2.95
N TYR A 336 2.04 -28.25 -1.80
CA TYR A 336 3.36 -27.67 -1.61
C TYR A 336 4.46 -28.74 -1.49
N ALA A 337 5.59 -28.47 -2.14
CA ALA A 337 6.72 -29.37 -2.24
C ALA A 337 7.26 -29.80 -0.87
N PHE A 338 7.19 -28.93 0.14
CA PHE A 338 7.67 -29.20 1.51
C PHE A 338 6.47 -29.52 2.42
N PRO A 339 6.12 -30.81 2.66
CA PRO A 339 4.86 -31.21 3.28
C PRO A 339 4.61 -30.57 4.64
N SER A 340 5.58 -30.67 5.55
CA SER A 340 5.47 -30.17 6.92
C SER A 340 5.39 -28.64 6.99
N ILE A 341 6.07 -27.94 6.07
CA ILE A 341 5.97 -26.48 5.96
C ILE A 341 4.60 -26.11 5.40
N GLY A 342 4.09 -26.86 4.41
CA GLY A 342 2.76 -26.65 3.84
C GLY A 342 1.65 -26.76 4.89
N ASP A 343 1.70 -27.79 5.74
CA ASP A 343 0.77 -27.99 6.84
C ASP A 343 0.83 -26.83 7.85
N ASP A 344 2.04 -26.42 8.27
CA ASP A 344 2.25 -25.30 9.19
C ASP A 344 1.77 -23.96 8.61
N VAL A 345 2.02 -23.71 7.32
CA VAL A 345 1.53 -22.53 6.60
C VAL A 345 0.01 -22.53 6.57
N ALA A 346 -0.62 -23.66 6.27
CA ALA A 346 -2.08 -23.77 6.20
C ALA A 346 -2.76 -23.48 7.55
N GLU A 347 -2.23 -24.05 8.63
CA GLU A 347 -2.72 -23.81 10.00
C GLU A 347 -2.60 -22.32 10.36
N LYS A 348 -1.40 -21.74 10.18
CA LYS A 348 -1.14 -20.34 10.55
C LYS A 348 -1.90 -19.36 9.67
N LEU A 349 -2.06 -19.63 8.38
CA LEU A 349 -2.84 -18.78 7.49
C LEU A 349 -4.32 -18.74 7.91
N GLY A 350 -4.88 -19.88 8.35
CA GLY A 350 -6.21 -19.94 8.96
C GLY A 350 -6.32 -19.08 10.22
N ALA A 351 -5.29 -19.09 11.09
CA ALA A 351 -5.25 -18.24 12.28
C ALA A 351 -5.17 -16.74 11.95
N VAL A 352 -4.40 -16.35 10.93
CA VAL A 352 -4.33 -14.96 10.45
C VAL A 352 -5.67 -14.51 9.85
N ALA A 353 -6.38 -15.39 9.14
CA ALA A 353 -7.73 -15.08 8.66
C ALA A 353 -8.70 -14.83 9.83
N ALA A 354 -8.63 -15.67 10.87
CA ALA A 354 -9.48 -15.56 12.05
C ALA A 354 -9.18 -14.34 12.93
N SER A 355 -7.96 -13.78 12.87
CA SER A 355 -7.60 -12.56 13.62
C SER A 355 -8.25 -11.29 13.06
N GLY A 356 -8.84 -11.37 11.86
CA GLY A 356 -9.48 -10.23 11.20
C GLY A 356 -8.53 -9.33 10.40
N GLU A 357 -7.26 -9.73 10.22
CA GLU A 357 -6.29 -8.97 9.41
C GLU A 357 -6.73 -8.74 7.96
N TYR A 358 -7.64 -9.58 7.44
CA TYR A 358 -8.19 -9.45 6.10
C TYR A 358 -9.47 -8.60 6.03
N ASN A 359 -10.04 -8.16 7.17
CA ASN A 359 -11.36 -7.53 7.24
C ASN A 359 -11.44 -6.14 6.60
N LEU A 360 -10.30 -5.50 6.34
CA LEU A 360 -10.22 -4.16 5.74
C LEU A 360 -9.81 -4.19 4.27
N ILE A 361 -9.60 -5.35 3.66
CA ILE A 361 -9.21 -5.45 2.25
C ILE A 361 -10.38 -4.99 1.36
N PRO A 362 -10.19 -3.96 0.52
CA PRO A 362 -11.24 -3.45 -0.36
C PRO A 362 -11.19 -4.04 -1.76
N THR A 363 -10.05 -4.58 -2.21
CA THR A 363 -9.86 -5.03 -3.59
C THR A 363 -9.23 -6.42 -3.69
N LYS A 364 -9.51 -7.14 -4.78
CA LYS A 364 -8.87 -8.43 -5.08
C LYS A 364 -7.35 -8.31 -5.20
N LYS A 365 -6.86 -7.21 -5.78
CA LYS A 365 -5.41 -6.94 -5.90
C LYS A 365 -4.74 -6.83 -4.53
N GLU A 366 -5.38 -6.16 -3.57
CA GLU A 366 -4.87 -6.07 -2.20
C GLU A 366 -4.96 -7.42 -1.47
N LEU A 367 -5.98 -8.23 -1.76
CA LEU A 367 -6.07 -9.61 -1.28
C LEU A 367 -4.90 -10.46 -1.79
N GLU A 368 -4.61 -10.43 -3.09
CA GLU A 368 -3.47 -11.14 -3.68
C GLU A 368 -2.14 -10.69 -3.09
N ALA A 369 -1.95 -9.38 -2.88
CA ALA A 369 -0.75 -8.83 -2.26
C ALA A 369 -0.60 -9.28 -0.80
N LYS A 370 -1.66 -9.20 0.01
CA LYS A 370 -1.64 -9.65 1.42
C LYS A 370 -1.43 -11.15 1.51
N LEU A 371 -2.13 -11.94 0.71
CA LEU A 371 -1.98 -13.40 0.67
C LEU A 371 -0.56 -13.79 0.27
N SER A 372 0.02 -13.15 -0.74
CA SER A 372 1.42 -13.39 -1.13
C SER A 372 2.42 -13.03 -0.02
N ALA A 373 2.19 -11.90 0.67
CA ALA A 373 3.04 -11.48 1.78
C ALA A 373 2.97 -12.46 2.96
N ASP A 374 1.76 -12.96 3.29
CA ASP A 374 1.57 -13.94 4.35
C ASP A 374 2.18 -15.30 3.98
N LEU A 375 1.95 -15.79 2.75
CA LEU A 375 2.56 -17.02 2.26
C LEU A 375 4.09 -16.95 2.33
N LEU A 376 4.70 -15.85 1.89
CA LEU A 376 6.15 -15.63 2.01
C LEU A 376 6.60 -15.60 3.47
N LYS A 377 5.90 -14.87 4.34
CA LYS A 377 6.26 -14.76 5.76
C LYS A 377 6.19 -16.10 6.48
N LEU A 378 5.21 -16.93 6.14
CA LEU A 378 4.95 -18.22 6.80
C LEU A 378 5.85 -19.33 6.25
N SER A 379 6.11 -19.35 4.94
CA SER A 379 6.91 -20.41 4.29
C SER A 379 8.39 -20.08 4.16
N GLY A 380 8.75 -18.79 4.08
CA GLY A 380 10.08 -18.33 3.67
C GLY A 380 10.34 -18.45 2.16
N ASP A 381 9.39 -18.97 1.38
CA ASP A 381 9.54 -19.25 -0.05
C ASP A 381 8.91 -18.14 -0.90
N LYS A 382 9.73 -17.52 -1.76
CA LYS A 382 9.32 -16.45 -2.68
C LYS A 382 8.57 -16.97 -3.91
N CYS A 383 8.65 -18.27 -4.18
CA CYS A 383 7.93 -18.93 -5.26
C CYS A 383 6.49 -19.31 -4.87
N LEU A 384 6.22 -19.46 -3.58
CA LEU A 384 4.87 -19.69 -3.05
C LEU A 384 4.13 -18.36 -2.89
N LYS A 385 3.23 -18.04 -3.82
CA LYS A 385 2.56 -16.73 -3.85
C LYS A 385 1.23 -16.76 -4.60
N ALA A 386 0.40 -15.74 -4.37
CA ALA A 386 -0.72 -15.47 -5.27
C ALA A 386 -0.20 -14.95 -6.62
N THR A 387 -0.91 -15.29 -7.69
CA THR A 387 -0.58 -14.94 -9.07
C THR A 387 -1.85 -14.77 -9.89
N SER A 388 -1.71 -14.21 -11.09
CA SER A 388 -2.74 -14.27 -12.12
C SER A 388 -2.61 -15.58 -12.92
N ASN A 389 -3.73 -16.06 -13.46
CA ASN A 389 -3.73 -17.16 -14.43
C ASN A 389 -3.16 -16.69 -15.77
N ILE A 390 -1.83 -16.63 -15.84
CA ILE A 390 -1.09 -16.44 -17.08
C ILE A 390 -0.77 -17.86 -17.56
N PRO A 391 -1.46 -18.40 -18.58
CA PRO A 391 -1.08 -19.68 -19.13
C PRO A 391 0.38 -19.62 -19.56
N ALA A 392 1.14 -20.68 -19.28
CA ALA A 392 2.46 -20.82 -19.87
C ALA A 392 2.30 -20.66 -21.40
N LEU A 393 3.13 -19.79 -22.00
CA LEU A 393 3.13 -19.66 -23.45
C LEU A 393 3.33 -21.06 -24.04
N PRO A 394 2.53 -21.47 -25.04
CA PRO A 394 2.74 -22.75 -25.68
C PRO A 394 4.20 -22.85 -26.12
N PRO A 395 4.86 -24.01 -25.94
CA PRO A 395 6.25 -24.17 -26.29
C PRO A 395 6.40 -23.79 -27.76
N ASN A 396 7.13 -22.71 -28.01
CA ASN A 396 7.45 -22.30 -29.35
C ASN A 396 8.46 -23.34 -29.86
N ASN A 397 8.08 -24.13 -30.87
CA ASN A 397 9.00 -25.08 -31.51
C ASN A 397 9.71 -24.34 -32.66
N PRO A 398 10.86 -23.68 -32.41
CA PRO A 398 11.56 -22.97 -33.46
C PRO A 398 11.94 -23.92 -34.59
N MET A 399 11.87 -23.42 -35.83
CA MET A 399 12.43 -24.13 -36.97
C MET A 399 13.92 -24.44 -36.72
N PRO A 400 14.46 -25.57 -37.22
CA PRO A 400 15.84 -25.97 -36.95
C PRO A 400 16.91 -24.90 -37.26
N GLU A 401 16.69 -24.10 -38.31
CA GLU A 401 17.58 -23.00 -38.69
C GLU A 401 17.57 -21.86 -37.66
N MET A 402 16.39 -21.51 -37.13
CA MET A 402 16.25 -20.50 -36.08
C MET A 402 16.84 -20.99 -34.76
N LEU A 403 16.69 -22.29 -34.46
CA LEU A 403 17.31 -22.92 -33.30
C LEU A 403 18.85 -22.86 -33.37
N LEU A 404 19.43 -23.08 -34.56
CA LEU A 404 20.86 -22.95 -34.77
C LEU A 404 21.36 -21.52 -34.52
N GLU A 405 20.65 -20.51 -35.03
CA GLU A 405 21.02 -19.10 -34.81
C GLU A 405 20.89 -18.71 -33.33
N LEU A 406 19.83 -19.16 -32.65
CA LEU A 406 19.69 -18.98 -31.20
C LEU A 406 20.87 -19.60 -30.45
N ILE A 407 21.28 -20.83 -30.78
CA ILE A 407 22.43 -21.48 -30.16
C ILE A 407 23.72 -20.69 -30.41
N LYS A 408 23.95 -20.19 -31.62
CA LYS A 408 25.15 -19.39 -31.93
C LYS A 408 25.20 -18.07 -31.16
N VAL A 409 24.06 -17.46 -30.88
CA VAL A 409 23.97 -16.21 -30.13
C VAL A 409 24.02 -16.45 -28.62
N SER A 410 23.39 -17.52 -28.14
CA SER A 410 23.32 -17.84 -26.71
C SER A 410 24.58 -18.49 -26.17
N PHE A 411 25.35 -19.21 -26.99
CA PHE A 411 26.58 -19.88 -26.58
C PHE A 411 27.81 -19.14 -27.09
N HIS A 412 28.75 -18.87 -26.20
CA HIS A 412 30.07 -18.34 -26.56
C HIS A 412 31.15 -19.31 -26.11
N THR A 413 32.11 -19.58 -26.99
CA THR A 413 33.24 -20.46 -26.72
C THR A 413 34.55 -19.76 -27.03
N ASP A 414 35.56 -19.98 -26.19
CA ASP A 414 36.93 -19.52 -26.41
C ASP A 414 37.94 -20.54 -25.84
N VAL A 415 39.21 -20.42 -26.23
CA VAL A 415 40.32 -21.18 -25.64
C VAL A 415 41.43 -20.22 -25.26
N PHE A 416 41.66 -20.09 -23.96
CA PHE A 416 42.69 -19.23 -23.40
C PHE A 416 44.06 -19.92 -23.38
N GLU A 417 45.07 -19.17 -22.92
CA GLU A 417 46.41 -19.70 -22.65
C GLU A 417 46.37 -20.96 -21.76
N ASN A 418 47.40 -21.82 -21.88
CA ASN A 418 47.47 -23.13 -21.23
C ASN A 418 46.30 -24.06 -21.58
N ASN A 419 45.70 -23.90 -22.76
CA ASN A 419 44.62 -24.74 -23.26
C ASN A 419 43.43 -24.81 -22.30
N ILE A 420 43.05 -23.65 -21.74
CA ILE A 420 41.88 -23.51 -20.86
C ILE A 420 40.68 -23.16 -21.73
N GLY A 421 39.70 -24.05 -21.82
CA GLY A 421 38.44 -23.79 -22.50
C GLY A 421 37.56 -22.83 -21.72
N TYR A 422 36.75 -22.07 -22.45
CA TYR A 422 35.72 -21.19 -21.93
C TYR A 422 34.40 -21.47 -22.64
N LEU A 423 33.33 -21.64 -21.87
CA LEU A 423 31.99 -21.90 -22.36
C LEU A 423 31.00 -21.01 -21.58
N ARG A 424 30.45 -19.99 -22.23
CA ARG A 424 29.34 -19.19 -21.69
C ARG A 424 28.03 -19.60 -22.35
N PHE A 425 26.98 -19.71 -21.56
CA PHE A 425 25.63 -19.78 -22.09
C PHE A 425 24.61 -19.21 -21.12
N ASP A 426 23.60 -18.54 -21.69
CA ASP A 426 22.72 -17.66 -20.92
C ASP A 426 21.33 -18.29 -20.67
N MET A 427 21.07 -19.51 -21.18
CA MET A 427 19.79 -20.24 -20.98
C MET A 427 19.93 -21.75 -21.21
N PHE A 428 19.12 -22.55 -20.52
CA PHE A 428 18.93 -24.00 -20.75
C PHE A 428 17.75 -24.25 -21.71
N GLY A 429 18.05 -24.65 -22.94
CA GLY A 429 17.04 -25.13 -23.91
C GLY A 429 16.77 -26.62 -23.75
N ASP A 430 15.65 -27.12 -24.28
CA ASP A 430 15.27 -28.54 -24.23
C ASP A 430 16.32 -29.44 -24.91
N PHE A 431 16.98 -30.28 -24.10
CA PHE A 431 18.20 -30.99 -24.48
C PHE A 431 18.02 -31.91 -25.68
N GLU A 432 16.88 -32.61 -25.80
CA GLU A 432 16.66 -33.54 -26.93
C GLU A 432 16.70 -32.82 -28.28
N HIS A 433 16.19 -31.59 -28.33
CA HIS A 433 16.16 -30.78 -29.54
C HIS A 433 17.51 -30.10 -29.84
N VAL A 434 18.29 -29.75 -28.81
CA VAL A 434 19.52 -28.97 -28.97
C VAL A 434 20.81 -29.80 -28.96
N ALA A 435 20.79 -31.05 -28.46
CA ALA A 435 22.00 -31.82 -28.15
C ALA A 435 22.95 -31.96 -29.35
N LYS A 436 22.43 -32.30 -30.54
CA LYS A 436 23.26 -32.45 -31.75
C LYS A 436 23.90 -31.15 -32.18
N ILE A 437 23.14 -30.06 -32.17
CA ILE A 437 23.62 -28.75 -32.60
C ILE A 437 24.68 -28.24 -31.61
N ILE A 438 24.44 -28.38 -30.31
CA ILE A 438 25.40 -28.05 -29.26
C ILE A 438 26.68 -28.88 -29.42
N ALA A 439 26.57 -30.20 -29.63
CA ALA A 439 27.72 -31.06 -29.82
C ALA A 439 28.60 -30.58 -30.98
N GLU A 440 27.99 -30.32 -32.13
CA GLU A 440 28.68 -29.94 -33.37
C GLU A 440 29.27 -28.53 -33.34
N HIS A 441 28.53 -27.53 -32.85
CA HIS A 441 28.86 -26.11 -33.04
C HIS A 441 29.47 -25.43 -31.81
N VAL A 442 29.31 -26.03 -30.63
CA VAL A 442 29.74 -25.45 -29.36
C VAL A 442 30.73 -26.39 -28.69
N TRP A 443 30.29 -27.58 -28.33
CA TRP A 443 31.02 -28.49 -27.45
C TRP A 443 32.33 -29.00 -28.06
N ASN A 444 32.32 -29.36 -29.35
CA ASN A 444 33.53 -29.83 -30.05
C ASN A 444 34.67 -28.81 -30.05
N LYS A 445 34.41 -27.51 -29.83
CA LYS A 445 35.44 -26.47 -29.76
C LYS A 445 36.21 -26.45 -28.44
N VAL A 446 35.62 -26.99 -27.38
CA VAL A 446 36.17 -26.90 -26.01
C VAL A 446 36.42 -28.27 -25.38
N VAL A 447 35.90 -29.38 -25.91
CA VAL A 447 36.01 -30.69 -25.25
C VAL A 447 37.45 -31.23 -25.12
N ASP A 448 38.35 -30.80 -26.01
CA ASP A 448 39.76 -31.23 -26.02
C ASP A 448 40.67 -30.35 -25.13
N THR A 449 40.14 -29.33 -24.44
CA THR A 449 40.91 -28.46 -23.54
C THR A 449 41.33 -29.19 -22.26
N ASP A 450 42.33 -28.68 -21.53
CA ASP A 450 42.87 -29.33 -20.32
C ASP A 450 42.08 -28.96 -19.05
N ALA A 451 41.47 -27.77 -19.04
CA ALA A 451 40.51 -27.31 -18.04
C ALA A 451 39.41 -26.49 -18.70
N LEU A 452 38.23 -26.41 -18.07
CA LEU A 452 37.07 -25.69 -18.62
C LEU A 452 36.49 -24.71 -17.60
N ILE A 453 36.29 -23.47 -18.02
CA ILE A 453 35.50 -22.46 -17.31
C ILE A 453 34.10 -22.42 -17.95
N VAL A 454 33.07 -22.74 -17.17
CA VAL A 454 31.66 -22.63 -17.55
C VAL A 454 31.11 -21.35 -16.95
N ASP A 455 30.66 -20.42 -17.76
CA ASP A 455 30.21 -19.10 -17.32
C ASP A 455 28.68 -18.99 -17.37
N LEU A 456 28.06 -18.98 -16.18
CA LEU A 456 26.62 -18.91 -15.98
C LEU A 456 26.19 -17.59 -15.35
N ARG A 457 27.07 -16.57 -15.32
CA ARG A 457 26.81 -15.29 -14.66
C ARG A 457 25.59 -14.56 -15.22
N ASN A 458 25.18 -14.83 -16.46
CA ASN A 458 23.99 -14.22 -17.07
C ASN A 458 22.87 -15.25 -17.33
N ASN A 459 22.96 -16.45 -16.76
CA ASN A 459 22.08 -17.55 -17.10
C ASN A 459 20.78 -17.53 -16.30
N VAL A 460 19.65 -17.28 -16.98
CA VAL A 460 18.33 -17.13 -16.34
C VAL A 460 17.58 -18.45 -16.14
N GLY A 461 18.24 -19.60 -16.38
CA GLY A 461 17.64 -20.91 -16.25
C GLY A 461 17.03 -21.42 -17.55
N GLY A 462 15.93 -22.17 -17.47
CA GLY A 462 15.28 -22.79 -18.61
C GLY A 462 14.70 -24.17 -18.26
N SER A 463 14.68 -25.09 -19.23
CA SER A 463 14.09 -26.41 -19.02
C SER A 463 14.91 -27.27 -18.05
N THR A 464 14.27 -27.79 -16.99
CA THR A 464 14.89 -28.72 -16.04
C THR A 464 15.18 -30.08 -16.68
N SER A 465 14.46 -30.46 -17.75
CA SER A 465 14.73 -31.70 -18.52
C SER A 465 16.16 -31.75 -19.06
N SER A 466 16.81 -30.60 -19.21
CA SER A 466 18.13 -30.51 -19.82
C SER A 466 19.28 -30.76 -18.88
N ILE A 467 19.05 -30.72 -17.58
CA ILE A 467 20.08 -30.78 -16.55
C ILE A 467 20.86 -32.09 -16.64
N ALA A 468 20.15 -33.23 -16.74
CA ALA A 468 20.76 -34.54 -16.92
C ALA A 468 21.69 -34.59 -18.15
N GLY A 469 21.25 -34.03 -19.27
CA GLY A 469 22.03 -33.97 -20.51
C GLY A 469 23.30 -33.15 -20.38
N PHE A 470 23.19 -31.93 -19.84
CA PHE A 470 24.35 -31.04 -19.63
C PHE A 470 25.33 -31.61 -18.61
N CYS A 471 24.87 -32.10 -17.46
CA CYS A 471 25.73 -32.73 -16.46
C CYS A 471 26.47 -33.94 -17.02
N SER A 472 25.83 -34.73 -17.90
CA SER A 472 26.44 -35.93 -18.47
C SER A 472 27.74 -35.67 -19.24
N TYR A 473 27.92 -34.49 -19.82
CA TYR A 473 29.19 -34.14 -20.47
C TYR A 473 30.38 -34.13 -19.50
N PHE A 474 30.16 -33.90 -18.21
CA PHE A 474 31.23 -33.71 -17.22
C PHE A 474 31.59 -34.97 -16.44
N PHE A 475 30.86 -36.07 -16.60
CA PHE A 475 31.13 -37.35 -15.93
C PHE A 475 31.52 -38.43 -16.94
N ASP A 476 32.25 -39.44 -16.48
CA ASP A 476 32.60 -40.61 -17.29
C ASP A 476 31.37 -41.47 -17.60
N GLY A 477 31.42 -42.24 -18.69
CA GLY A 477 30.27 -43.01 -19.19
C GLY A 477 30.23 -44.47 -18.75
N ASP A 478 31.19 -44.91 -17.94
CA ASP A 478 31.31 -46.27 -17.42
C ASP A 478 30.27 -46.59 -16.34
N LYS A 479 29.78 -45.57 -15.63
CA LYS A 479 28.73 -45.70 -14.62
C LYS A 479 27.77 -44.51 -14.66
N GLN A 480 26.47 -44.78 -14.49
CA GLN A 480 25.51 -43.71 -14.22
C GLN A 480 25.75 -43.09 -12.85
N ILE A 481 25.73 -41.76 -12.81
CA ILE A 481 25.89 -40.97 -11.60
C ILE A 481 24.52 -40.41 -11.25
N VAL A 482 24.14 -40.54 -9.97
CA VAL A 482 22.98 -39.86 -9.41
C VAL A 482 23.34 -38.38 -9.28
N LEU A 483 22.68 -37.57 -10.10
CA LEU A 483 22.85 -36.13 -10.15
C LEU A 483 22.04 -35.47 -9.04
N ASP A 484 20.78 -35.89 -8.86
CA ASP A 484 19.90 -35.43 -7.79
C ASP A 484 18.82 -36.45 -7.43
N HIS A 485 18.21 -36.29 -6.25
CA HIS A 485 16.95 -36.94 -5.93
C HIS A 485 15.88 -35.85 -5.84
N VAL A 486 14.88 -35.92 -6.70
CA VAL A 486 13.82 -34.91 -6.80
C VAL A 486 12.55 -35.50 -6.22
N TYR A 487 12.05 -34.88 -5.15
CA TYR A 487 10.73 -35.19 -4.61
C TYR A 487 9.66 -34.50 -5.46
N ASP A 488 8.61 -35.24 -5.79
CA ASP A 488 7.44 -34.77 -6.53
C ASP A 488 6.19 -34.95 -5.65
N ARG A 489 5.56 -33.84 -5.29
CA ARG A 489 4.41 -33.81 -4.40
C ARG A 489 3.17 -34.50 -5.00
N PRO A 490 2.77 -34.28 -6.27
CA PRO A 490 1.58 -34.91 -6.84
C PRO A 490 1.64 -36.44 -6.86
N SER A 491 2.79 -37.03 -7.20
CA SER A 491 2.97 -38.48 -7.13
C SER A 491 3.39 -38.99 -5.76
N ASN A 492 3.78 -38.09 -4.85
CA ASN A 492 4.39 -38.38 -3.56
C ASN A 492 5.56 -39.39 -3.68
N THR A 493 6.40 -39.20 -4.70
CA THR A 493 7.57 -40.05 -4.96
C THR A 493 8.83 -39.23 -5.10
N THR A 494 9.96 -39.84 -4.74
CA THR A 494 11.28 -39.31 -5.04
C THR A 494 11.86 -40.07 -6.22
N ARG A 495 12.39 -39.34 -7.21
CA ARG A 495 13.00 -39.90 -8.41
C ARG A 495 14.46 -39.49 -8.52
N ASP A 496 15.29 -40.40 -9.01
CA ASP A 496 16.69 -40.12 -9.27
C ASP A 496 16.84 -39.42 -10.62
N LEU A 497 17.41 -38.21 -10.60
CA LEU A 497 17.96 -37.56 -11.78
C LEU A 497 19.33 -38.19 -12.05
N LEU A 498 19.50 -38.84 -13.20
CA LEU A 498 20.68 -39.63 -13.53
C LEU A 498 21.43 -39.05 -14.73
N THR A 499 22.73 -39.28 -14.82
CA THR A 499 23.45 -39.08 -16.08
C THR A 499 22.90 -40.01 -17.17
N LEU A 500 22.90 -39.50 -18.41
CA LEU A 500 22.51 -40.24 -19.61
C LEU A 500 23.52 -41.36 -19.87
N THR A 501 23.04 -42.54 -20.27
CA THR A 501 23.91 -43.66 -20.71
C THR A 501 24.48 -43.39 -22.09
N GLN A 502 23.64 -42.94 -23.02
CA GLN A 502 24.03 -42.51 -24.35
C GLN A 502 24.00 -40.98 -24.43
N LEU A 503 25.13 -40.39 -24.80
CA LEU A 503 25.30 -38.95 -24.91
C LEU A 503 25.66 -38.60 -26.35
N THR A 504 24.99 -37.58 -26.90
CA THR A 504 25.40 -37.01 -28.19
C THR A 504 26.70 -36.22 -27.99
N GLY A 505 27.74 -36.54 -28.76
CA GLY A 505 29.07 -35.93 -28.60
C GLY A 505 29.97 -36.64 -27.58
N ARG A 506 31.17 -36.07 -27.35
CA ARG A 506 32.20 -36.65 -26.46
C ARG A 506 32.01 -36.18 -25.02
N ARG A 507 32.27 -37.03 -24.02
CA ARG A 507 32.35 -36.59 -22.61
C ARG A 507 33.66 -35.84 -22.38
N TYR A 508 33.63 -34.77 -21.59
CA TYR A 508 34.82 -34.10 -21.06
C TYR A 508 35.59 -35.01 -20.09
N GLY A 509 34.83 -35.86 -19.39
CA GLY A 509 35.32 -36.82 -18.41
C GLY A 509 35.58 -36.22 -17.03
N SER A 510 35.80 -37.08 -16.04
CA SER A 510 35.92 -36.69 -14.63
C SER A 510 37.28 -36.09 -14.24
N LYS A 511 38.34 -36.35 -15.03
CA LYS A 511 39.72 -36.02 -14.67
C LYS A 511 40.15 -34.57 -14.91
N LYS A 512 39.45 -33.86 -15.80
CA LYS A 512 39.79 -32.48 -16.19
C LYS A 512 39.13 -31.48 -15.24
N SER A 513 39.86 -30.42 -14.87
CA SER A 513 39.34 -29.40 -13.96
C SER A 513 38.20 -28.60 -14.57
N VAL A 514 37.17 -28.31 -13.77
CA VAL A 514 36.00 -27.50 -14.16
C VAL A 514 35.78 -26.42 -13.12
N ILE A 515 35.65 -25.18 -13.59
CA ILE A 515 35.22 -24.04 -12.78
C ILE A 515 33.89 -23.53 -13.35
N VAL A 516 32.92 -23.24 -12.49
CA VAL A 516 31.66 -22.60 -12.87
C VAL A 516 31.60 -21.19 -12.29
N LEU A 517 31.22 -20.21 -13.11
CA LEU A 517 31.05 -18.81 -12.71
C LEU A 517 29.58 -18.48 -12.48
N THR A 518 29.26 -17.81 -11.38
CA THR A 518 27.88 -17.48 -10.99
C THR A 518 27.69 -16.01 -10.64
N SER A 519 26.46 -15.52 -10.75
CA SER A 519 26.03 -14.21 -10.24
C SER A 519 24.63 -14.30 -9.64
N GLY A 520 24.13 -13.19 -9.08
CA GLY A 520 22.72 -13.08 -8.66
C GLY A 520 21.67 -13.24 -9.79
N ALA A 521 22.09 -13.23 -11.06
CA ALA A 521 21.24 -13.52 -12.21
C ALA A 521 21.19 -15.02 -12.57
N THR A 522 22.09 -15.85 -12.03
CA THR A 522 22.06 -17.31 -12.22
C THR A 522 20.80 -17.87 -11.55
N ALA A 523 19.83 -18.36 -12.33
CA ALA A 523 18.50 -18.74 -11.83
C ALA A 523 17.97 -20.09 -12.36
N GLY A 524 17.04 -20.72 -11.65
CA GLY A 524 16.25 -21.88 -12.13
C GLY A 524 17.12 -23.11 -12.45
N ALA A 525 16.97 -23.70 -13.64
CA ALA A 525 17.76 -24.87 -14.06
C ALA A 525 19.29 -24.67 -13.97
N ALA A 526 19.77 -23.41 -14.09
CA ALA A 526 21.18 -23.11 -13.90
C ALA A 526 21.62 -23.26 -12.43
N GLU A 527 20.74 -22.95 -11.49
CA GLU A 527 20.99 -23.14 -10.06
C GLU A 527 21.07 -24.62 -9.72
N GLU A 528 20.14 -25.44 -10.20
CA GLU A 528 20.17 -26.88 -10.00
C GLU A 528 21.44 -27.50 -10.61
N PHE A 529 21.85 -27.08 -11.83
CA PHE A 529 23.13 -27.49 -12.41
C PHE A 529 24.32 -27.13 -11.51
N VAL A 530 24.39 -25.88 -11.02
CA VAL A 530 25.45 -25.41 -10.11
C VAL A 530 25.44 -26.22 -8.80
N PHE A 531 24.26 -26.45 -8.23
CA PHE A 531 24.06 -27.23 -7.01
C PHE A 531 24.60 -28.65 -7.19
N ILE A 532 24.23 -29.34 -8.27
CA ILE A 532 24.70 -30.69 -8.59
C ILE A 532 26.22 -30.72 -8.75
N MET A 533 26.77 -29.82 -9.57
CA MET A 533 28.21 -29.77 -9.87
C MET A 533 29.03 -29.44 -8.62
N LYS A 534 28.50 -28.60 -7.73
CA LYS A 534 29.10 -28.28 -6.43
C LYS A 534 29.02 -29.45 -5.46
N ARG A 535 27.81 -30.02 -5.25
CA ARG A 535 27.55 -31.10 -4.29
C ARG A 535 28.36 -32.35 -4.61
N LEU A 536 28.47 -32.71 -5.89
CA LEU A 536 29.26 -33.85 -6.35
C LEU A 536 30.77 -33.56 -6.38
N GLY A 537 31.20 -32.36 -5.98
CA GLY A 537 32.62 -31.95 -6.03
C GLY A 537 33.19 -31.91 -7.46
N ARG A 538 32.33 -31.84 -8.48
CA ARG A 538 32.76 -31.88 -9.88
C ARG A 538 33.33 -30.54 -10.35
N ALA A 539 32.81 -29.43 -9.83
CA ALA A 539 33.29 -28.11 -10.17
C ALA A 539 33.53 -27.21 -8.95
N MET A 540 34.55 -26.36 -9.07
CA MET A 540 34.71 -25.21 -8.17
C MET A 540 33.81 -24.06 -8.65
N ILE A 541 33.19 -23.36 -7.72
CA ILE A 541 32.20 -22.29 -8.02
C ILE A 541 32.80 -20.96 -7.58
N ILE A 542 32.82 -19.97 -8.48
CA ILE A 542 33.43 -18.65 -8.25
C ILE A 542 32.45 -17.56 -8.70
N GLY A 543 32.30 -16.51 -7.90
CA GLY A 543 31.44 -15.38 -8.25
C GLY A 543 30.56 -14.98 -7.08
N GLU A 544 29.30 -14.67 -7.36
CA GLU A 544 28.31 -14.31 -6.34
C GLU A 544 27.38 -15.51 -6.05
N ALA A 545 26.59 -15.39 -4.98
CA ALA A 545 25.50 -16.32 -4.73
C ALA A 545 24.46 -16.25 -5.86
N THR A 546 23.86 -17.39 -6.19
CA THR A 546 22.80 -17.46 -7.22
C THR A 546 21.47 -16.86 -6.73
N HIS A 547 20.47 -16.78 -7.60
CA HIS A 547 19.22 -16.04 -7.35
C HIS A 547 18.39 -16.55 -6.15
N GLY A 548 18.40 -17.85 -5.88
CA GLY A 548 17.54 -18.51 -4.91
C GLY A 548 16.12 -18.71 -5.44
N GLY A 549 16.00 -19.26 -6.66
CA GLY A 549 14.73 -19.65 -7.25
C GLY A 549 14.14 -20.93 -6.65
N CYS A 550 13.32 -21.62 -7.41
CA CYS A 550 12.70 -22.90 -7.06
C CYS A 550 12.58 -23.75 -8.33
N HIS A 551 12.22 -25.02 -8.15
CA HIS A 551 11.69 -25.82 -9.25
C HIS A 551 10.42 -25.16 -9.85
N PRO A 552 10.13 -25.38 -11.15
CA PRO A 552 8.96 -24.77 -11.79
C PRO A 552 7.66 -25.03 -11.00
N PRO A 553 6.98 -23.98 -10.53
CA PRO A 553 5.74 -24.13 -9.78
C PRO A 553 4.55 -24.44 -10.70
N GLU A 554 3.52 -25.05 -10.14
CA GLU A 554 2.22 -25.18 -10.81
C GLU A 554 1.26 -24.08 -10.36
N THR A 555 0.29 -23.77 -11.21
CA THR A 555 -0.73 -22.75 -10.94
C THR A 555 -2.05 -23.40 -10.55
N PHE A 556 -2.57 -23.05 -9.37
CA PHE A 556 -3.81 -23.58 -8.81
C PHE A 556 -4.85 -22.48 -8.67
N ARG A 557 -6.09 -22.74 -9.10
CA ARG A 557 -7.21 -21.80 -8.90
C ARG A 557 -7.72 -21.88 -7.47
N VAL A 558 -7.92 -20.74 -6.81
CA VAL A 558 -8.44 -20.65 -5.44
C VAL A 558 -9.97 -20.64 -5.45
N GLY A 559 -10.58 -21.77 -5.08
CA GLY A 559 -12.04 -21.94 -5.11
C GLY A 559 -12.62 -21.64 -6.50
N GLU A 560 -13.81 -21.03 -6.54
CA GLU A 560 -14.45 -20.58 -7.79
C GLU A 560 -14.09 -19.15 -8.20
N SER A 561 -12.99 -18.61 -7.67
CA SER A 561 -12.56 -17.23 -7.91
C SER A 561 -11.61 -17.09 -9.10
N ASP A 562 -11.22 -15.86 -9.42
CA ASP A 562 -10.16 -15.56 -10.40
C ASP A 562 -8.79 -15.36 -9.72
N ILE A 563 -8.63 -15.82 -8.48
CA ILE A 563 -7.37 -15.79 -7.75
C ILE A 563 -6.66 -17.12 -7.96
N PHE A 564 -5.36 -17.07 -8.19
CA PHE A 564 -4.53 -18.25 -8.41
C PHE A 564 -3.33 -18.26 -7.47
N LEU A 565 -2.83 -19.44 -7.13
CA LEU A 565 -1.58 -19.64 -6.41
C LEU A 565 -0.56 -20.27 -7.34
N SER A 566 0.67 -19.73 -7.30
CA SER A 566 1.87 -20.40 -7.79
C SER A 566 2.42 -21.22 -6.65
N ILE A 567 2.40 -22.55 -6.76
CA ILE A 567 2.84 -23.48 -5.71
C ILE A 567 3.97 -24.34 -6.27
N PRO A 568 5.18 -24.28 -5.70
CA PRO A 568 6.23 -25.26 -5.96
C PRO A 568 5.75 -26.65 -5.56
N ILE A 569 5.81 -27.61 -6.49
CA ILE A 569 5.33 -28.98 -6.27
C ILE A 569 6.47 -30.00 -6.18
N SER A 570 7.70 -29.59 -6.45
CA SER A 570 8.88 -30.43 -6.37
C SER A 570 10.04 -29.72 -5.69
N HIS A 571 10.95 -30.49 -5.09
CA HIS A 571 12.19 -29.98 -4.54
C HIS A 571 13.32 -31.00 -4.66
N SER A 572 14.54 -30.49 -4.69
CA SER A 572 15.78 -31.27 -4.62
C SER A 572 16.02 -31.83 -3.22
N ASP A 573 16.76 -32.93 -3.12
CA ASP A 573 17.07 -33.59 -1.85
C ASP A 573 17.80 -32.68 -0.86
N THR A 574 17.28 -32.63 0.35
CA THR A 574 17.80 -31.84 1.48
C THR A 574 18.51 -32.70 2.54
N ALA A 575 18.62 -34.01 2.36
CA ALA A 575 19.21 -34.91 3.34
C ALA A 575 20.68 -34.61 3.66
N GLN A 576 21.40 -33.95 2.74
CA GLN A 576 22.82 -33.63 2.88
C GLN A 576 23.11 -32.14 3.17
N GLY A 577 22.08 -31.32 3.39
CA GLY A 577 22.25 -29.90 3.68
C GLY A 577 21.04 -29.04 3.29
N PRO A 578 21.12 -27.72 3.53
CA PRO A 578 20.06 -26.81 3.15
C PRO A 578 19.81 -26.86 1.63
N SER A 579 18.54 -26.84 1.26
CA SER A 579 18.06 -26.73 -0.11
C SER A 579 18.62 -25.47 -0.78
N TRP A 580 18.85 -25.53 -2.09
CA TRP A 580 19.27 -24.35 -2.87
C TRP A 580 18.09 -23.44 -3.16
N GLU A 581 16.88 -23.98 -3.13
CA GLU A 581 15.63 -23.28 -3.35
C GLU A 581 15.41 -22.18 -2.28
N GLY A 582 15.00 -20.99 -2.73
CA GLY A 582 14.80 -19.81 -1.88
C GLY A 582 16.06 -19.10 -1.39
N ALA A 583 17.17 -19.83 -1.19
CA ALA A 583 18.42 -19.30 -0.65
C ALA A 583 19.49 -18.98 -1.71
N GLY A 584 19.57 -19.80 -2.75
CA GLY A 584 20.63 -19.77 -3.77
C GLY A 584 21.88 -20.52 -3.32
N ILE A 585 22.78 -20.78 -4.27
CA ILE A 585 24.03 -21.49 -4.06
C ILE A 585 25.15 -20.50 -3.80
N ALA A 586 25.71 -20.53 -2.59
CA ALA A 586 26.92 -19.77 -2.27
C ALA A 586 28.13 -20.28 -3.08
N PRO A 587 29.00 -19.41 -3.61
CA PRO A 587 30.23 -19.82 -4.30
C PRO A 587 31.25 -20.40 -3.32
N HIS A 588 32.23 -21.15 -3.82
CA HIS A 588 33.39 -21.56 -3.02
C HIS A 588 34.35 -20.37 -2.81
N ILE A 589 34.48 -19.52 -3.83
CA ILE A 589 35.29 -18.30 -3.79
C ILE A 589 34.37 -17.13 -4.11
N PRO A 590 33.90 -16.38 -3.09
CA PRO A 590 33.05 -15.23 -3.31
C PRO A 590 33.85 -14.05 -3.85
N VAL A 591 33.48 -13.57 -5.04
CA VAL A 591 34.01 -12.35 -5.68
C VAL A 591 32.89 -11.68 -6.47
N PRO A 592 32.94 -10.35 -6.68
CA PRO A 592 32.02 -9.68 -7.59
C PRO A 592 31.95 -10.38 -8.97
N ALA A 593 30.78 -10.40 -9.58
CA ALA A 593 30.55 -11.16 -10.81
C ALA A 593 31.53 -10.77 -11.94
N ASP A 594 31.91 -9.50 -12.05
CA ASP A 594 32.86 -8.99 -13.04
C ASP A 594 34.30 -9.53 -12.83
N ALA A 595 34.72 -9.76 -11.59
CA ALA A 595 36.04 -10.32 -11.22
C ALA A 595 36.13 -11.85 -11.29
N ALA A 596 35.00 -12.56 -11.43
CA ALA A 596 34.96 -14.02 -11.36
C ALA A 596 35.80 -14.71 -12.45
N LEU A 597 35.78 -14.20 -13.69
CA LEU A 597 36.50 -14.80 -14.81
C LEU A 597 38.03 -14.69 -14.63
N ASP A 598 38.52 -13.52 -14.23
CA ASP A 598 39.95 -13.30 -14.01
C ASP A 598 40.47 -14.10 -12.81
N THR A 599 39.65 -14.23 -11.78
CA THR A 599 39.93 -15.09 -10.62
C THR A 599 40.06 -16.56 -11.05
N ALA A 600 39.12 -17.07 -11.86
CA ALA A 600 39.16 -18.44 -12.37
C ALA A 600 40.39 -18.70 -13.25
N LYS A 601 40.71 -17.77 -14.17
CA LYS A 601 41.91 -17.84 -15.01
C LYS A 601 43.18 -17.88 -14.15
N SER A 602 43.28 -17.04 -13.13
CA SER A 602 44.43 -17.01 -12.21
C SER A 602 44.63 -18.35 -11.51
N ILE A 603 43.56 -18.97 -11.03
CA ILE A 603 43.63 -20.26 -10.32
C ILE A 603 44.08 -21.39 -11.25
N LEU A 604 43.48 -21.50 -12.44
CA LEU A 604 43.85 -22.55 -13.40
C LEU A 604 45.29 -22.38 -13.91
N ASN A 605 45.71 -21.15 -14.22
CA ASN A 605 47.08 -20.90 -14.64
C ASN A 605 48.10 -21.27 -13.55
N LYS A 606 47.81 -20.97 -12.28
CA LYS A 606 48.66 -21.42 -11.15
C LYS A 606 48.68 -22.95 -11.02
N HIS A 607 47.53 -23.61 -11.19
CA HIS A 607 47.43 -25.07 -11.15
C HIS A 607 48.33 -25.73 -12.19
N PHE A 608 48.31 -25.25 -13.43
CA PHE A 608 49.17 -25.77 -14.50
C PHE A 608 50.65 -25.38 -14.36
N SER A 609 50.93 -24.22 -13.76
CA SER A 609 52.31 -23.78 -13.50
C SER A 609 53.00 -24.62 -12.42
N GLY A 610 52.26 -25.17 -11.46
CA GLY A 610 52.79 -26.05 -10.40
C GLY A 610 52.91 -27.53 -10.77
N GLN A 611 52.47 -27.92 -11.97
CA GLN A 611 52.60 -29.29 -12.51
C GLN A 611 53.74 -29.46 -13.53
N LYS A 612 54.38 -28.35 -13.93
CA LYS A 612 55.65 -28.35 -14.68
C LYS A 612 56.82 -28.39 -13.71
#